data_AF-A0AAW6SGF3-F1
#
_entry.id   AF-A0AAW6SGF3-F1
#
_cell.length_a   1.000
_cell.length_b   1.000
_cell.length_c   1.000
_cell.angle_alpha   90.00
_cell.angle_beta   90.00
_cell.angle_gamma   90.00
#
_symmetry.space_group_name_H-M   'P 1'
#
loop_
_entity.id
_entity.type
_entity.pdbx_description
1 polymer ?
#
loop_
_entity_poly.entity_id
_entity_poly.type
_entity_poly.pdbx_seq_one_letter_code
_entity_poly.pdbx_strand_id
1 'polypeptide(L)'
;MRRLGGVVYDAFLVMALLIVLGFIGVAVNGGEANQSPLFRSLLLVAMFAFFGGCWSRSGMTLGMQAWRLRIETPQGHVPTLQQCLIRFVVAGLSLGACGLGYVWQLWDPEQRSWQDIASGTRVVVLPKPRRE
;
A
#
# COMPACT_ATOMS: atom_id res chain seq x y z
N MET A 1 6.24 0.01 15.73
CA MET A 1 5.06 0.89 15.94
C MET A 1 4.81 1.88 14.79
N ARG A 2 5.79 2.65 14.31
CA ARG A 2 5.58 3.65 13.22
C ARG A 2 4.99 3.07 11.93
N ARG A 3 5.42 1.87 11.54
CA ARG A 3 4.89 1.15 10.36
C ARG A 3 3.41 0.80 10.49
N LEU A 4 2.98 0.34 11.67
CA LEU A 4 1.56 0.05 11.93
C LEU A 4 0.71 1.31 11.84
N GLY A 5 1.17 2.42 12.42
CA GLY A 5 0.48 3.70 12.32
C GLY A 5 0.28 4.16 10.87
N GLY A 6 1.30 3.99 10.02
CA GLY A 6 1.20 4.29 8.58
C GLY A 6 0.18 3.40 7.87
N VAL A 7 0.20 2.09 8.15
CA VAL A 7 -0.76 1.12 7.60
C VAL A 7 -2.20 1.45 8.00
N VAL A 8 -2.45 1.78 9.27
CA VAL A 8 -3.79 2.17 9.73
C VAL A 8 -4.27 3.42 9.00
N TYR A 9 -3.40 4.41 8.84
CA TYR A 9 -3.75 5.65 8.13
C TYR A 9 -4.09 5.39 6.66
N ASP A 10 -3.27 4.61 5.97
CA ASP A 10 -3.52 4.23 4.58
C ASP A 10 -4.78 3.35 4.44
N ALA A 11 -5.10 2.51 5.44
CA ALA A 11 -6.32 1.71 5.45
C ALA A 11 -7.58 2.59 5.48
N PHE A 12 -7.59 3.68 6.25
CA PHE A 12 -8.71 4.63 6.24
C PHE A 12 -8.85 5.33 4.90
N LEU A 13 -7.74 5.74 4.27
CA LEU A 13 -7.76 6.39 2.96
C LEU A 13 -8.30 5.45 1.86
N VAL A 14 -7.83 4.20 1.85
CA VAL A 14 -8.32 3.19 0.91
C VAL A 14 -9.78 2.84 1.17
N MET A 15 -10.19 2.72 2.43
CA MET A 15 -11.59 2.48 2.77
C MET A 15 -12.48 3.62 2.27
N ALA A 16 -12.09 4.87 2.49
CA ALA A 16 -12.81 6.02 1.96
C ALA A 16 -12.90 5.99 0.43
N LEU A 17 -11.79 5.69 -0.25
CA LEU A 17 -11.75 5.53 -1.71
C LEU A 17 -12.72 4.45 -2.19
N LEU A 18 -12.70 3.27 -1.57
CA LEU A 18 -13.55 2.14 -1.93
C LEU A 18 -15.03 2.43 -1.65
N ILE A 19 -15.35 3.13 -0.57
CA ILE A 19 -16.72 3.56 -0.26
C ILE A 19 -17.23 4.50 -1.35
N VAL A 20 -16.45 5.53 -1.72
CA VAL A 20 -16.83 6.49 -2.77
C VAL A 20 -17.06 5.78 -4.11
N LEU A 21 -16.12 4.93 -4.53
CA LEU A 21 -16.26 4.16 -5.77
C LEU A 21 -17.43 3.17 -5.69
N GLY A 22 -17.68 2.58 -4.52
CA GLY A 22 -18.83 1.73 -4.23
C GLY A 22 -20.16 2.46 -4.45
N PHE A 23 -20.31 3.65 -3.87
CA PHE A 23 -21.50 4.49 -4.06
C PHE A 23 -21.71 4.89 -5.52
N ILE A 24 -20.64 5.26 -6.23
CA ILE A 24 -20.71 5.55 -7.66
C ILE A 24 -21.17 4.30 -8.43
N GLY A 25 -20.62 3.12 -8.09
CA GLY A 25 -21.00 1.85 -8.68
C GLY A 25 -22.47 1.52 -8.48
N VAL A 26 -23.01 1.76 -7.28
CA VAL A 26 -24.44 1.58 -6.97
C VAL A 26 -25.30 2.56 -7.75
N ALA A 27 -24.93 3.85 -7.77
CA ALA A 27 -25.68 4.89 -8.47
C ALA A 27 -25.78 4.62 -9.98
N VAL A 28 -24.68 4.18 -10.60
CA VAL A 28 -24.64 3.84 -12.03
C VAL A 28 -25.35 2.51 -12.33
N ASN A 29 -25.44 1.61 -11.35
CA ASN A 29 -26.10 0.30 -11.48
C ASN A 29 -27.58 0.34 -11.02
N GLY A 30 -28.25 1.49 -11.17
CA GLY A 30 -29.69 1.62 -10.88
C GLY A 30 -30.06 1.53 -9.41
N GLY A 31 -29.14 1.79 -8.49
CA GLY A 31 -29.36 1.68 -7.04
C GLY A 31 -29.07 0.30 -6.46
N GLU A 32 -28.66 -0.66 -7.29
CA GLU A 32 -28.29 -2.00 -6.84
C GLU A 32 -26.77 -2.16 -6.67
N ALA A 33 -26.36 -3.04 -5.76
CA ALA A 33 -24.95 -3.37 -5.58
C ALA A 33 -24.35 -3.98 -6.85
N ASN A 34 -23.37 -3.29 -7.45
CA ASN A 34 -22.68 -3.79 -8.63
C ASN A 34 -21.71 -4.92 -8.24
N GLN A 35 -22.09 -6.16 -8.55
CA GLN A 35 -21.27 -7.34 -8.26
C GLN A 35 -20.48 -7.84 -9.46
N SER A 36 -20.51 -7.12 -10.59
CA SER A 36 -19.87 -7.56 -11.82
C SER A 36 -18.36 -7.78 -11.63
N PRO A 37 -17.77 -8.79 -12.28
CA PRO A 37 -16.32 -8.99 -12.27
C PRO A 37 -15.56 -7.73 -12.74
N LEU A 38 -16.15 -6.98 -13.69
CA LEU A 38 -15.58 -5.72 -14.19
C LEU A 38 -15.47 -4.66 -13.10
N PHE A 39 -16.54 -4.43 -12.33
CA PHE A 39 -16.53 -3.46 -11.25
C PHE A 39 -15.54 -3.84 -10.14
N ARG A 40 -15.50 -5.13 -9.76
CA ARG A 40 -14.50 -5.65 -8.80
C ARG A 40 -13.07 -5.43 -9.29
N SER A 41 -12.83 -5.65 -10.58
CA SER A 41 -11.52 -5.42 -11.21
C SER A 41 -11.16 -3.94 -11.20
N LEU A 42 -12.13 -3.06 -11.44
CA LEU A 42 -11.95 -1.61 -11.37
C LEU A 42 -11.56 -1.15 -9.96
N LEU A 43 -12.20 -1.68 -8.92
CA LEU A 43 -11.82 -1.38 -7.52
C LEU A 43 -10.37 -1.82 -7.22
N LEU A 44 -9.98 -3.00 -7.69
CA LEU A 44 -8.61 -3.51 -7.54
C LEU A 44 -7.61 -2.60 -8.27
N VAL A 45 -7.91 -2.19 -9.50
CA VAL A 45 -7.09 -1.27 -10.28
C VAL A 45 -7.00 0.09 -9.61
N ALA A 46 -8.09 0.61 -9.04
CA ALA A 46 -8.09 1.88 -8.31
C ALA A 46 -7.20 1.82 -7.06
N MET A 47 -7.26 0.72 -6.30
CA MET A 47 -6.33 0.48 -5.18
C MET A 47 -4.87 0.44 -5.64
N PHE A 48 -4.58 -0.29 -6.72
CA PHE A 48 -3.22 -0.34 -7.27
C PHE A 48 -2.77 1.03 -7.78
N ALA A 49 -3.63 1.78 -8.47
CA ALA A 49 -3.32 3.12 -8.95
C ALA A 49 -3.00 4.07 -7.79
N PHE A 50 -3.73 3.99 -6.69
CA PHE A 50 -3.44 4.74 -5.47
C PHE A 50 -2.05 4.38 -4.91
N PHE A 51 -1.82 3.11 -4.57
CA PHE A 51 -0.57 2.69 -3.94
C PHE A 51 0.63 2.78 -4.91
N GLY A 52 0.51 2.18 -6.08
CA GLY A 52 1.55 2.14 -7.10
C GLY A 52 1.90 3.52 -7.64
N GLY A 53 0.92 4.43 -7.78
CA GLY A 53 1.17 5.82 -8.14
C GLY A 53 1.95 6.57 -7.05
N CYS A 54 1.53 6.46 -5.78
CA CYS A 54 2.22 7.08 -4.66
C CYS A 54 3.66 6.58 -4.50
N TRP A 55 3.85 5.26 -4.59
CA TRP A 55 5.15 4.62 -4.44
C TRP A 55 6.09 4.90 -5.60
N SER A 56 5.63 4.83 -6.85
CA SER A 56 6.50 5.11 -8.01
C SER A 56 6.92 6.58 -8.10
N ARG A 57 6.06 7.51 -7.65
CA ARG A 57 6.36 8.95 -7.71
C ARG A 57 7.28 9.43 -6.58
N SER A 58 7.09 8.94 -5.36
CA SER A 58 7.77 9.48 -4.18
C SER A 58 8.32 8.43 -3.21
N GLY A 59 8.00 7.15 -3.44
CA GLY A 59 8.27 6.07 -2.49
C GLY A 59 7.39 6.12 -1.24
N MET A 60 6.37 7.00 -1.18
CA MET A 60 5.61 7.26 0.04
C MET A 60 4.12 7.42 -0.25
N THR A 61 3.28 6.81 0.57
CA THR A 61 1.85 7.15 0.70
C THR A 61 1.67 8.27 1.71
N LEU A 62 0.47 8.84 1.77
CA LEU A 62 0.10 9.85 2.76
C LEU A 62 0.27 9.32 4.19
N GLY A 63 -0.15 8.09 4.49
CA GLY A 63 0.08 7.46 5.78
C GLY A 63 1.56 7.29 6.09
N MET A 64 2.36 6.87 5.12
CA MET A 64 3.81 6.78 5.28
C MET A 64 4.46 8.14 5.56
N GLN A 65 4.02 9.21 4.89
CA GLN A 65 4.53 10.56 5.13
C GLN A 65 4.29 11.02 6.57
N ALA A 66 3.10 10.78 7.13
CA ALA A 66 2.77 11.12 8.52
C ALA A 66 3.72 10.47 9.54
N TRP A 67 4.26 9.29 9.21
CA TRP A 67 5.19 8.54 10.04
C TRP A 67 6.65 8.61 9.59
N ARG A 68 6.95 9.44 8.57
CA ARG A 68 8.28 9.58 7.94
C ARG A 68 8.84 8.26 7.43
N LEU A 69 7.99 7.43 6.84
CA LEU A 69 8.37 6.19 6.21
C LEU A 69 8.55 6.42 4.71
N ARG A 70 9.56 5.77 4.13
CA ARG A 70 9.79 5.77 2.69
C ARG A 70 10.18 4.39 2.20
N ILE A 71 9.59 3.98 1.09
CA ILE A 71 10.01 2.80 0.34
C ILE A 71 11.12 3.23 -0.61
N GLU A 72 12.22 2.51 -0.57
CA GLU A 72 13.34 2.71 -1.47
C GLU A 72 13.93 1.36 -1.90
N THR A 73 14.58 1.36 -3.06
CA THR A 73 15.46 0.26 -3.47
C THR A 73 16.73 0.24 -2.58
N PRO A 74 17.51 -0.85 -2.57
CA PRO A 74 18.80 -0.89 -1.86
C PRO A 74 19.75 0.25 -2.26
N GLN A 75 19.61 0.76 -3.49
CA GLN A 75 20.35 1.89 -4.03
C GLN A 75 19.75 3.26 -3.67
N GLY A 76 18.70 3.32 -2.83
CA GLY A 76 18.07 4.58 -2.37
C GLY A 76 17.10 5.23 -3.37
N HIS A 77 16.74 4.54 -4.46
CA HIS A 77 15.85 5.08 -5.49
C HIS A 77 14.38 4.78 -5.16
N VAL A 78 13.46 5.53 -5.76
CA VAL A 78 12.03 5.19 -5.71
C VAL A 78 11.78 3.87 -6.44
N PRO A 79 10.84 3.03 -5.96
CA PRO A 79 10.55 1.75 -6.58
C PRO A 79 9.96 1.93 -7.99
N THR A 80 10.31 1.02 -8.91
CA THR A 80 9.72 1.01 -10.25
C THR A 80 8.26 0.55 -10.20
N LEU A 81 7.49 0.79 -11.27
CA LEU A 81 6.10 0.34 -11.35
C LEU A 81 5.97 -1.19 -11.22
N GLN A 82 6.93 -1.93 -11.78
CA GLN A 82 7.00 -3.39 -11.64
C GLN A 82 7.20 -3.80 -10.17
N GLN A 83 8.12 -3.15 -9.45
CA GLN A 83 8.31 -3.40 -8.02
C GLN A 83 7.05 -3.04 -7.22
N CYS A 84 6.38 -1.94 -7.56
CA CYS A 84 5.11 -1.57 -6.94
C CYS A 84 4.02 -2.63 -7.15
N LEU A 85 3.93 -3.22 -8.35
CA LEU A 85 2.98 -4.29 -8.63
C LEU A 85 3.28 -5.54 -7.80
N ILE A 86 4.55 -5.96 -7.74
CA ILE A 86 4.98 -7.08 -6.91
C ILE A 86 4.62 -6.81 -5.44
N ARG A 87 4.90 -5.60 -4.94
CA ARG A 87 4.53 -5.21 -3.57
C ARG A 87 3.04 -5.33 -3.33
N PHE A 88 2.22 -4.83 -4.25
CA PHE A 88 0.76 -4.84 -4.13
C PHE A 88 0.19 -6.26 -4.09
N VAL A 89 0.62 -7.12 -5.02
CA VAL A 89 0.18 -8.52 -5.07
C VAL A 89 0.62 -9.28 -3.83
N VAL A 90 1.88 -9.16 -3.43
CA VAL A 90 2.44 -9.88 -2.27
C VAL A 90 1.85 -9.36 -0.95
N ALA A 91 1.53 -8.07 -0.85
CA ALA A 91 0.80 -7.53 0.28
C ALA A 91 -0.63 -8.11 0.37
N GLY A 92 -1.32 -8.25 -0.77
CA GLY A 92 -2.62 -8.92 -0.84
C GLY A 92 -2.55 -10.40 -0.40
N LEU A 93 -1.54 -11.14 -0.86
CA LEU A 93 -1.29 -12.51 -0.43
C LEU A 93 -0.97 -12.59 1.07
N SER A 94 -0.17 -11.66 1.58
CA SER A 94 0.16 -11.57 3.01
C SER A 94 -1.08 -11.33 3.86
N LEU A 95 -2.01 -10.48 3.39
CA LEU A 95 -3.29 -10.24 4.06
C LEU A 95 -4.19 -11.48 4.01
N GLY A 96 -4.28 -12.15 2.86
CA GLY A 96 -5.03 -13.40 2.68
C GLY A 96 -4.50 -14.53 3.58
N ALA A 97 -3.20 -14.56 3.83
CA ALA A 97 -2.56 -15.42 4.83
C ALA A 97 -2.72 -14.90 6.28
N CYS A 98 -3.85 -14.28 6.62
CA CYS A 98 -4.13 -13.71 7.95
C CYS A 98 -3.08 -12.70 8.46
N GLY A 99 -2.42 -11.98 7.55
CA GLY A 99 -1.39 -11.00 7.89
C GLY A 99 -0.02 -11.59 8.23
N LEU A 100 0.21 -12.89 8.01
CA LEU A 100 1.48 -13.56 8.34
C LEU A 100 2.70 -12.87 7.72
N GLY A 101 2.60 -12.33 6.50
CA GLY A 101 3.69 -11.59 5.87
C GLY A 101 4.05 -10.26 6.55
N TYR A 102 3.15 -9.70 7.36
CA TYR A 102 3.44 -8.58 8.25
C TYR A 102 4.04 -9.04 9.57
N VAL A 103 3.57 -10.16 10.13
CA VAL A 103 4.12 -10.76 11.38
C VAL A 103 5.55 -11.25 11.16
N TRP A 104 5.90 -11.68 9.94
CA TRP A 104 7.27 -12.06 9.56
C TRP A 104 8.31 -10.98 9.87
N GLN A 105 7.93 -9.70 9.87
CA GLN A 105 8.81 -8.59 10.26
C GLN A 105 9.35 -8.71 11.69
N LEU A 106 8.69 -9.47 12.57
CA LEU A 106 9.13 -9.69 13.95
C LEU A 106 10.28 -10.71 14.05
N TRP A 107 10.45 -11.56 13.04
CA TRP A 107 11.51 -12.58 12.98
C TRP A 107 12.64 -12.21 12.02
N ASP A 108 12.39 -11.44 10.96
CA ASP A 108 13.43 -11.02 10.02
C ASP A 108 14.40 -10.02 10.68
N PRO A 109 15.73 -10.28 10.67
CA PRO A 109 16.73 -9.40 11.28
C PRO A 109 16.76 -7.98 10.69
N GLU A 110 16.34 -7.84 9.42
CA GLU A 110 16.24 -6.56 8.72
C GLU A 110 14.84 -5.95 8.81
N GLN A 111 13.93 -6.56 9.60
CA GLN A 111 12.53 -6.18 9.77
C GLN A 111 11.77 -6.03 8.44
N ARG A 112 12.05 -6.87 7.44
CA ARG A 112 11.40 -6.80 6.12
C ARG A 112 10.11 -7.63 6.10
N SER A 113 9.09 -7.09 5.44
CA SER A 113 7.87 -7.86 5.14
C SER A 113 8.03 -8.69 3.87
N TRP A 114 7.13 -9.63 3.63
CA TRP A 114 7.13 -10.43 2.39
C TRP A 114 7.12 -9.55 1.14
N GLN A 115 6.33 -8.46 1.14
CA GLN A 115 6.31 -7.51 0.03
C GLN A 115 7.63 -6.75 -0.14
N ASP A 116 8.38 -6.50 0.93
CA ASP A 116 9.71 -5.87 0.85
C ASP A 116 10.72 -6.84 0.22
N ILE A 117 10.75 -8.09 0.69
CA ILE A 117 11.64 -9.15 0.21
C ILE A 117 11.36 -9.44 -1.27
N ALA A 118 10.10 -9.69 -1.64
CA ALA A 118 9.73 -10.08 -3.00
C ALA A 118 9.98 -8.99 -4.04
N SER A 119 9.83 -7.72 -3.66
CA SER A 119 10.06 -6.60 -4.57
C SER A 119 11.50 -6.10 -4.60
N GLY A 120 12.37 -6.64 -3.74
CA GLY A 120 13.73 -6.16 -3.57
C GLY A 120 13.77 -4.70 -3.13
N THR A 121 12.88 -4.31 -2.20
CA THR A 121 12.81 -2.94 -1.66
C THR A 121 12.80 -2.97 -0.14
N ARG A 122 13.01 -1.82 0.50
CA ARG A 122 12.99 -1.69 1.95
C ARG A 122 12.21 -0.45 2.39
N VAL A 123 11.61 -0.53 3.56
CA VAL A 123 10.96 0.62 4.21
C VAL A 123 11.94 1.24 5.20
N VAL A 124 12.41 2.44 4.90
CA VAL A 124 13.29 3.23 5.77
C VAL A 124 12.51 4.32 6.50
N VAL A 125 13.07 4.77 7.63
CA VAL A 125 12.57 5.92 8.38
C VAL A 125 13.42 7.13 8.03
N LEU A 126 12.80 8.18 7.48
CA LEU A 126 13.50 9.42 7.17
C LEU A 126 13.91 10.16 8.46
N PRO A 127 15.10 10.79 8.48
CA PRO A 127 15.56 11.59 9.62
C PRO A 127 14.62 12.78 9.89
N LYS A 128 14.57 13.23 11.15
CA LYS A 128 13.79 14.43 11.51
C LYS A 128 14.44 15.66 10.86
N PRO A 129 13.70 16.55 10.21
CA PRO A 129 14.26 17.81 9.72
C PRO A 129 14.88 18.56 10.90
N ARG A 130 16.13 18.99 10.73
CA ARG A 130 16.82 19.84 11.70
C ARG A 130 16.10 21.19 11.68
N ARG A 131 15.54 21.61 12.82
CA ARG A 131 15.05 22.98 12.98
C ARG A 131 16.30 23.86 13.10
N GLU A 132 16.53 24.72 12.12
CA GLU A 132 17.44 25.85 12.24
C GLU A 132 16.77 26.98 13.02
#